data_AF-A0A0A0E6P4-F1
#
_entry.id   AF-A0A0A0E6P4-F1
#
_cell.length_a   1.000
_cell.length_b   1.000
_cell.length_c   1.000
_cell.angle_alpha   90.00
_cell.angle_beta   90.00
_cell.angle_gamma   90.00
#
_symmetry.space_group_name_H-M   'P 1'
#
loop_
_entity.id
_entity.type
_entity.pdbx_description
1 polymer ?
#
loop_
_entity_poly.entity_id
_entity_poly.type
_entity_poly.pdbx_seq_one_letter_code
_entity_poly.pdbx_strand_id
1 'polypeptide(L)'
;MSNVNVKRAVENIRSGTNVYTPLVETIVNAIQAIEAASVDKGRVDILVKRSNQEDLEGGQPPVESFTVIDNGIGFNDENRDSFDTLYSDHKIAQGGKGFGRFTCLKYFDDLLIESVFEHEGGRTKRTFKMGKHVNFR
;
A
#
# COMPACT_ATOMS: atom_id res chain seq x y z
N MET A 1 11.12 18.98 -4.69
CA MET A 1 11.41 17.69 -4.00
C MET A 1 11.35 17.92 -2.51
N SER A 2 10.27 17.48 -1.84
CA SER A 2 10.18 17.55 -0.39
C SER A 2 11.04 16.45 0.21
N ASN A 3 12.06 16.83 0.99
CA ASN A 3 12.97 15.94 1.71
C ASN A 3 12.25 15.33 2.93
N VAL A 4 11.23 14.51 2.69
CA VAL A 4 10.50 13.86 3.78
C VAL A 4 11.33 12.73 4.36
N ASN A 5 11.69 12.88 5.64
CA ASN A 5 12.35 11.83 6.41
C ASN A 5 11.30 10.77 6.81
N VAL A 6 11.24 9.70 6.02
CA VAL A 6 10.29 8.57 6.17
C VAL A 6 10.30 8.02 7.60
N LYS A 7 11.49 7.87 8.20
CA LYS A 7 11.63 7.35 9.58
C LYS A 7 10.93 8.25 10.60
N ARG A 8 11.18 9.57 10.55
CA ARG A 8 10.49 10.54 11.42
C ARG A 8 8.98 10.60 11.18
N ALA A 9 8.53 10.41 9.95
CA ALA A 9 7.10 10.38 9.64
C ALA A 9 6.43 9.17 10.33
N VAL A 10 7.05 7.99 10.25
CA VAL A 10 6.56 6.76 10.90
C VAL A 10 6.54 6.87 12.43
N GLU A 11 7.61 7.43 13.03
CA GLU A 11 7.71 7.62 14.48
C GLU A 11 6.63 8.56 15.05
N ASN A 12 6.13 9.52 14.25
CA ASN A 12 5.10 10.47 14.65
C ASN A 12 3.66 9.99 14.42
N ILE A 13 3.45 8.76 13.93
CA ILE A 13 2.10 8.19 13.76
C ILE A 13 1.48 7.94 15.15
N ARG A 14 0.48 8.77 15.50
CA ARG A 14 -0.25 8.77 16.79
C ARG A 14 -0.70 7.37 17.26
N SER A 15 -0.92 7.27 18.57
CA SER A 15 -1.61 6.14 19.21
C SER A 15 -3.00 5.91 18.58
N GLY A 16 -3.35 4.63 18.33
CA GLY A 16 -4.63 4.23 17.74
C GLY A 16 -4.55 3.43 16.43
N THR A 17 -3.35 3.20 15.90
CA THR A 17 -3.11 2.30 14.75
C THR A 17 -2.72 0.91 15.23
N ASN A 18 -2.99 -0.12 14.42
CA ASN A 18 -2.55 -1.51 14.65
C ASN A 18 -2.13 -2.17 13.34
N VAL A 19 -1.69 -3.43 13.39
CA VAL A 19 -1.21 -4.19 12.22
C VAL A 19 -2.27 -4.35 11.12
N TYR A 20 -3.56 -4.25 11.45
CA TYR A 20 -4.65 -4.32 10.47
C TYR A 20 -4.93 -2.99 9.78
N THR A 21 -4.55 -1.86 10.37
CA THR A 21 -4.71 -0.54 9.75
C THR A 21 -4.14 -0.46 8.32
N PRO A 22 -2.86 -0.83 8.06
CA PRO A 22 -2.32 -0.76 6.70
C PRO A 22 -3.02 -1.71 5.72
N LEU A 23 -3.50 -2.86 6.20
CA LEU A 23 -4.26 -3.80 5.37
C LEU A 23 -5.60 -3.19 4.94
N VAL A 24 -6.35 -2.62 5.89
CA VAL A 24 -7.62 -1.93 5.59
C VAL A 24 -7.41 -0.77 4.63
N GLU A 25 -6.38 0.05 4.85
CA GLU A 25 -6.06 1.17 3.97
C GLU A 25 -5.73 0.70 2.54
N THR A 26 -4.99 -0.40 2.41
CA THR A 26 -4.64 -0.98 1.10
C THR A 26 -5.88 -1.53 0.39
N ILE A 27 -6.79 -2.18 1.12
CA ILE A 27 -8.05 -2.69 0.56
C ILE A 27 -8.95 -1.54 0.11
N VAL A 28 -9.04 -0.45 0.87
CA VAL A 28 -9.81 0.73 0.46
C VAL A 28 -9.23 1.35 -0.81
N ASN A 29 -7.90 1.44 -0.94
CA ASN A 29 -7.27 1.93 -2.17
C ASN A 29 -7.57 1.01 -3.37
N ALA A 30 -7.56 -0.31 -3.18
CA ALA A 30 -7.94 -1.28 -4.20
C ALA A 30 -9.40 -1.10 -4.67
N ILE A 31 -10.34 -0.90 -3.74
CA ILE A 31 -11.75 -0.63 -4.06
C ILE A 31 -11.88 0.68 -4.87
N GLN A 32 -11.20 1.75 -4.44
CA GLN A 32 -11.19 3.02 -5.16
C GLN A 32 -10.62 2.89 -6.58
N ALA A 33 -9.58 2.07 -6.78
CA ALA A 33 -9.00 1.81 -8.09
C ALA A 33 -9.97 1.06 -9.02
N ILE A 34 -10.75 0.12 -8.48
CA ILE A 34 -11.80 -0.60 -9.21
C ILE A 34 -12.94 0.34 -9.63
N GLU A 35 -13.41 1.17 -8.70
CA GLU A 35 -14.45 2.17 -8.96
C GLU A 35 -14.01 3.15 -10.05
N ALA A 36 -12.77 3.66 -9.97
CA ALA A 36 -12.20 4.57 -10.97
C ALA A 36 -12.11 3.93 -12.37
N ALA A 37 -11.83 2.63 -12.46
CA ALA A 37 -11.81 1.90 -13.73
C ALA A 37 -13.20 1.51 -14.25
N SER A 38 -14.28 1.77 -13.49
CA SER A 38 -15.65 1.38 -13.84
C SER A 38 -15.77 -0.11 -14.20
N VAL A 39 -15.05 -0.97 -13.46
CA VAL A 39 -15.00 -2.42 -13.72
C VAL A 39 -16.29 -3.09 -13.25
N ASP A 40 -17.01 -3.74 -14.17
CA ASP A 40 -18.27 -4.44 -13.88
C ASP A 40 -18.09 -5.59 -12.88
N LYS A 41 -16.98 -6.35 -12.99
CA LYS A 41 -16.62 -7.44 -12.08
C LYS A 41 -15.38 -7.11 -11.26
N GLY A 42 -15.51 -6.07 -10.42
CA GLY A 42 -14.48 -5.68 -9.47
C GLY A 42 -14.10 -6.84 -8.55
N ARG A 43 -12.80 -7.06 -8.35
CA ARG A 43 -12.27 -8.12 -7.51
C ARG A 43 -11.08 -7.61 -6.70
N VAL A 44 -11.10 -7.89 -5.40
CA VAL A 44 -9.96 -7.72 -4.50
C VAL A 44 -9.63 -9.06 -3.87
N ASP A 45 -8.44 -9.59 -4.15
CA ASP A 45 -7.91 -10.79 -3.49
C ASP A 45 -6.94 -10.38 -2.39
N ILE A 46 -7.04 -11.04 -1.23
CA ILE A 46 -6.13 -10.85 -0.10
C ILE A 46 -5.46 -12.18 0.19
N LEU A 47 -4.15 -12.23 -0.03
CA LEU A 47 -3.33 -13.42 0.22
C LEU A 47 -2.51 -13.19 1.50
N VAL A 48 -2.61 -14.14 2.42
CA VAL A 48 -1.85 -14.13 3.68
C VAL A 48 -0.72 -15.15 3.55
N LYS A 49 0.52 -14.69 3.59
CA LYS A 49 1.70 -15.56 3.61
C LYS A 49 2.08 -15.82 5.06
N ARG A 50 2.11 -17.09 5.45
CA ARG A 50 2.62 -17.56 6.75
C ARG A 50 3.98 -18.21 6.58
N SER A 51 4.73 -18.27 7.67
CA SER A 51 6.02 -18.94 7.66
C SER A 51 5.88 -20.43 7.36
N ASN A 52 6.88 -20.98 6.70
CA ASN A 52 6.99 -22.43 6.49
C ASN A 52 7.63 -23.13 7.69
N GLN A 53 8.20 -22.37 8.65
CA GLN A 53 8.62 -22.96 9.92
C GLN A 53 7.39 -23.26 10.77
N GLU A 54 7.23 -24.54 11.09
CA GLU A 54 6.24 -24.97 12.08
C GLU A 54 6.54 -24.30 13.41
N ASP A 55 5.48 -23.84 14.06
CA ASP A 55 5.58 -23.34 15.41
C ASP A 55 5.98 -24.49 16.35
N LEU A 56 7.05 -24.30 17.13
CA LEU A 56 7.57 -25.31 18.05
C LEU A 56 6.53 -25.76 19.08
N GLU A 57 5.53 -24.91 19.35
CA GLU A 57 4.43 -25.18 20.29
C GLU A 57 3.15 -25.72 19.62
N GLY A 58 3.20 -26.04 18.32
CA GLY A 58 2.06 -26.65 17.61
C GLY A 58 0.96 -25.67 17.17
N GLY A 59 1.27 -24.37 17.10
CA GLY A 59 0.37 -23.32 16.60
C GLY A 59 0.41 -23.10 15.08
N GLN A 60 -0.44 -22.20 14.59
CA GLN A 60 -0.35 -21.74 13.19
C GLN A 60 0.94 -20.94 13.01
N PRO A 61 1.73 -21.20 11.96
CA PRO A 61 2.93 -20.42 11.70
C PRO A 61 2.64 -18.92 11.62
N PRO A 62 3.56 -18.06 12.07
CA PRO A 62 3.35 -16.62 12.10
C PRO A 62 3.10 -16.07 10.69
N VAL A 63 2.29 -15.01 10.62
CA VAL A 63 2.07 -14.28 9.35
C VAL A 63 3.31 -13.47 9.03
N GLU A 64 3.87 -13.67 7.83
CA GLU A 64 5.04 -12.95 7.34
C GLU A 64 4.64 -11.71 6.52
N SER A 65 3.61 -11.84 5.68
CA SER A 65 3.20 -10.76 4.79
C SER A 65 1.76 -10.91 4.31
N PHE A 66 1.22 -9.81 3.78
CA PHE A 66 -0.05 -9.75 3.07
C PHE A 66 0.21 -9.30 1.62
N THR A 67 -0.55 -9.83 0.67
CA THR A 67 -0.62 -9.33 -0.71
C THR A 67 -2.06 -8.96 -1.01
N VAL A 68 -2.30 -7.73 -1.43
CA VAL A 68 -3.61 -7.26 -1.90
C VAL A 68 -3.52 -7.10 -3.42
N ILE A 69 -4.43 -7.74 -4.14
CA ILE A 69 -4.47 -7.74 -5.60
C ILE A 69 -5.84 -7.23 -6.02
N ASP A 70 -5.86 -6.21 -6.87
CA ASP A 70 -7.07 -5.68 -7.49
C ASP A 70 -6.99 -5.71 -9.02
N ASN A 71 -8.14 -5.62 -9.66
CA ASN A 71 -8.26 -5.47 -11.12
C ASN A 71 -8.73 -4.06 -11.52
N GLY A 72 -8.34 -3.05 -10.76
CA GLY A 72 -8.68 -1.65 -11.00
C GLY A 72 -7.77 -0.95 -12.01
N ILE A 73 -7.79 0.38 -11.97
CA ILE A 73 -7.11 1.25 -12.95
C ILE A 73 -5.56 1.19 -12.87
N GLY A 74 -5.03 0.63 -11.78
CA GLY A 74 -3.60 0.49 -11.54
C GLY A 74 -2.88 1.81 -11.20
N PHE A 75 -1.55 1.76 -11.13
CA PHE A 75 -0.68 2.91 -10.83
C PHE A 75 -0.35 3.70 -12.09
N ASN A 76 -1.37 4.33 -12.69
CA ASN A 76 -1.18 5.39 -13.69
C ASN A 76 -0.44 6.60 -13.10
N ASP A 77 -0.18 7.62 -13.91
CA ASP A 77 0.61 8.77 -13.46
C ASP A 77 -0.07 9.54 -12.33
N GLU A 78 -1.39 9.74 -12.38
CA GLU A 78 -2.16 10.38 -11.31
C GLU A 78 -2.07 9.61 -9.97
N ASN A 79 -2.25 8.28 -10.01
CA ASN A 79 -2.16 7.42 -8.83
C ASN A 79 -0.74 7.33 -8.30
N ARG A 80 0.27 7.42 -9.17
CA ARG A 80 1.67 7.47 -8.77
C ARG A 80 2.00 8.79 -8.10
N ASP A 81 1.55 9.91 -8.65
CA ASP A 81 1.75 11.23 -8.05
C ASP A 81 1.01 11.34 -6.72
N SER A 82 -0.19 10.77 -6.61
CA SER A 82 -0.92 10.65 -5.34
C SER A 82 -0.16 9.82 -4.31
N PHE A 83 0.48 8.72 -4.75
CA PHE A 83 1.33 7.90 -3.90
C PHE A 83 2.59 8.64 -3.46
N ASP A 84 3.21 9.48 -4.28
CA ASP A 84 4.43 10.20 -3.89
C ASP A 84 4.11 11.44 -3.04
N THR A 85 2.92 12.03 -3.19
CA THR A 85 2.50 13.24 -2.46
C THR A 85 2.21 12.93 -1.00
N LEU A 86 2.95 13.57 -0.10
CA LEU A 86 2.72 13.57 1.34
C LEU A 86 1.80 14.74 1.72
N TYR A 87 0.88 14.51 2.66
CA TYR A 87 -0.06 15.55 3.12
C TYR A 87 -0.88 16.20 2.01
N SER A 88 -1.32 15.44 1.00
CA SER A 88 -2.24 16.01 0.01
C SER A 88 -3.54 16.40 0.73
N ASP A 89 -3.79 17.70 0.87
CA ASP A 89 -5.02 18.27 1.45
C ASP A 89 -6.29 17.70 0.81
N HIS A 90 -6.17 17.16 -0.41
CA HIS A 90 -7.22 16.52 -1.19
C HIS A 90 -7.94 15.34 -0.51
N LYS A 91 -7.32 14.60 0.42
CA LYS A 91 -7.99 13.46 1.10
C LYS A 91 -8.56 13.80 2.48
N ILE A 92 -8.37 15.02 3.00
CA ILE A 92 -8.89 15.42 4.32
C ILE A 92 -10.42 15.35 4.35
N ALA A 93 -11.10 15.75 3.26
CA ALA A 93 -12.55 15.69 3.13
C ALA A 93 -13.12 14.25 3.12
N GLN A 94 -12.30 13.25 2.76
CA GLN A 94 -12.65 11.82 2.76
C GLN A 94 -12.06 11.06 3.96
N GLY A 95 -11.54 11.77 4.98
CA GLY A 95 -10.94 11.17 6.18
C GLY A 95 -9.51 10.64 6.02
N GLY A 96 -8.91 10.76 4.83
CA GLY A 96 -7.55 10.32 4.55
C GLY A 96 -6.51 11.40 4.86
N LYS A 97 -5.67 11.18 5.86
CA LYS A 97 -4.64 12.15 6.32
C LYS A 97 -3.37 12.19 5.45
N GLY A 98 -3.36 11.56 4.28
CA GLY A 98 -2.15 11.44 3.43
C GLY A 98 -1.03 10.59 4.06
N PHE A 99 -1.37 9.72 5.02
CA PHE A 99 -0.40 8.96 5.84
C PHE A 99 -0.44 7.43 5.64
N GLY A 100 -1.44 6.88 4.93
CA GLY A 100 -1.75 5.44 5.01
C GLY A 100 -0.61 4.51 4.58
N ARG A 101 0.12 4.85 3.51
CA ARG A 101 1.30 4.08 3.08
C ARG A 101 2.45 4.09 4.10
N PHE A 102 2.55 5.11 4.97
CA PHE A 102 3.52 5.14 6.07
C PHE A 102 3.06 4.28 7.25
N THR A 103 1.75 4.04 7.40
CA THR A 103 1.25 3.03 8.34
C THR A 103 1.76 1.65 7.96
N CYS A 104 1.91 1.34 6.65
CA CYS A 104 2.55 0.10 6.21
C CYS A 104 3.96 -0.01 6.79
N LEU A 105 4.76 1.06 6.69
CA LEU A 105 6.11 1.11 7.24
C LEU A 105 6.18 1.17 8.78
N LYS A 106 5.05 1.31 9.49
CA LYS A 106 5.02 1.18 10.94
C LYS A 106 5.00 -0.30 11.37
N TYR A 107 4.33 -1.16 10.60
CA TYR A 107 4.10 -2.56 10.94
C TYR A 107 4.86 -3.56 10.05
N PHE A 108 5.33 -3.12 8.89
CA PHE A 108 6.09 -3.92 7.93
C PHE A 108 7.38 -3.17 7.54
N ASP A 109 8.39 -3.91 7.08
CA ASP A 109 9.67 -3.31 6.71
C ASP A 109 9.67 -2.73 5.29
N ASP A 110 8.92 -3.39 4.39
CA ASP A 110 8.79 -3.04 2.99
C ASP A 110 7.32 -3.06 2.55
N LEU A 111 6.98 -2.13 1.65
CA LEU A 111 5.77 -2.10 0.85
C LEU A 111 6.18 -2.23 -0.61
N LEU A 112 5.76 -3.32 -1.25
CA LEU A 112 6.08 -3.65 -2.65
C LEU A 112 4.84 -3.41 -3.51
N ILE A 113 5.02 -2.71 -4.62
CA ILE A 113 3.96 -2.42 -5.59
C ILE A 113 4.36 -3.00 -6.92
N GLU A 114 3.46 -3.78 -7.51
CA GLU A 114 3.48 -4.17 -8.92
C GLU A 114 2.10 -3.85 -9.51
N SER A 115 2.07 -3.15 -10.64
CA SER A 115 0.83 -2.75 -11.26
C SER A 115 0.95 -2.68 -12.77
N VAL A 116 -0.11 -3.09 -13.46
CA VAL A 116 -0.29 -2.91 -14.90
C VAL A 116 -1.43 -1.92 -15.10
N PHE A 117 -1.20 -0.91 -15.93
CA PHE A 117 -2.19 0.14 -16.22
C PHE A 117 -2.15 0.50 -17.70
N GLU A 118 -3.23 1.11 -18.18
CA GLU A 118 -3.33 1.62 -19.56
C GLU A 118 -2.92 3.09 -19.61
N HIS A 119 -2.21 3.46 -20.68
CA HIS A 119 -1.85 4.84 -21.04
C HIS A 119 -1.96 4.99 -22.56
N GLU A 120 -1.79 6.21 -23.09
CA GLU A 120 -1.94 6.49 -24.53
C GLU A 120 -1.10 5.57 -25.45
N GLY A 121 0.03 5.04 -24.96
CA GLY A 121 0.90 4.12 -25.68
C GLY A 121 0.61 2.61 -25.50
N GLY A 122 -0.47 2.24 -24.79
CA GLY A 122 -0.85 0.85 -24.52
C GLY A 122 -0.76 0.45 -23.04
N ARG A 123 -0.49 -0.82 -22.76
CA ARG A 123 -0.34 -1.32 -21.37
C ARG A 123 1.09 -1.23 -20.89
N THR A 124 1.25 -0.64 -19.71
CA THR A 124 2.55 -0.47 -19.05
C THR A 124 2.55 -1.17 -17.72
N LYS A 125 3.64 -1.87 -17.42
CA LYS A 125 3.91 -2.45 -16.09
C LYS A 125 4.83 -1.51 -15.32
N ARG A 126 4.50 -1.26 -14.05
CA ARG A 126 5.31 -0.47 -13.12
C ARG A 126 5.50 -1.26 -11.82
N THR A 127 6.75 -1.31 -11.36
CA THR A 127 7.13 -1.94 -10.10
C THR A 127 7.99 -0.98 -9.30
N PHE A 128 7.67 -0.79 -8.02
CA PHE A 128 8.47 0.03 -7.11
C PHE A 128 8.28 -0.44 -5.67
N LYS A 129 9.19 -0.01 -4.79
CA LYS A 129 9.14 -0.34 -3.37
C LYS A 129 9.31 0.89 -2.50
N MET A 130 8.74 0.82 -1.32
CA MET A 130 8.94 1.77 -0.24
C MET A 130 9.35 0.98 1.00
N GLY A 131 10.49 1.30 1.60
CA GLY A 131 10.99 0.57 2.78
C GLY A 131 11.51 1.52 3.85
N LYS A 132 11.70 1.01 5.08
CA LYS A 132 12.25 1.78 6.21
C LYS A 132 13.69 2.26 5.99
N HIS A 133 14.47 1.50 5.20
CA HIS A 133 15.87 1.77 4.90
C HIS A 133 16.00 2.27 3.47
N VAL A 134 15.86 3.58 3.28
CA VAL A 134 15.98 4.20 1.96
C VAL A 134 17.46 4.36 1.61
N ASN A 135 18.05 3.34 0.96
CA ASN A 135 19.20 3.56 0.10
C ASN A 135 18.64 3.83 -1.30
N PHE A 136 18.38 5.10 -1.62
CA PHE A 136 18.23 5.50 -3.02
C PHE A 136 19.57 5.22 -3.71
N ARG A 137 19.60 4.22 -4.59
CA ARG A 137 20.60 4.11 -5.66
C ARG A 137 19.86 4.14 -6.97
#